data_AF-A0A9C8ZI30-F1
#
_entry.id   AF-A0A9C8ZI30-F1
#
_cell.length_a   1.000
_cell.length_b   1.000
_cell.length_c   1.000
_cell.angle_alpha   90.00
_cell.angle_beta   90.00
_cell.angle_gamma   90.00
#
_symmetry.space_group_name_H-M   'P 1'
#
loop_
_entity.id
_entity.type
_entity.pdbx_description
1 polymer ?
#
loop_
_entity_poly.entity_id
_entity_poly.type
_entity_poly.pdbx_seq_one_letter_code
_entity_poly.pdbx_strand_id
1 'polypeptide(L)'
;GSGGNDSLDGGEGNDLLNGNYGDDTLIGGAGSDTLNGYYGNDTLDGGSGDDILDGYRGNDIFIGGQGNDTLKGGYGHDTYRFNLGDGQDIIDELSGNDTLTFGAGIAYDQLWFSQQGNNLEISVIGTGDKTTIANWYSNANEQVETFQTNAGMTLLNTQVQQLVDAMAAFSSPAAGQLTLPDDVRAGLAPTLAVNWQTTA
;
A
#
# COMPACT_ATOMS: atom_id res chain seq x y z
N GLY A 1 -4.14 0.78 24.34
CA GLY A 1 -3.34 1.31 25.41
C GLY A 1 -4.16 2.12 26.37
N SER A 2 -3.42 2.86 27.18
CA SER A 2 -3.92 3.93 28.03
C SER A 2 -3.36 5.26 27.48
N GLY A 3 -2.62 6.03 28.26
CA GLY A 3 -1.81 7.12 27.70
C GLY A 3 -0.33 6.76 27.74
N GLY A 4 0.41 7.17 26.71
CA GLY A 4 1.81 6.82 26.50
C GLY A 4 1.96 5.64 25.54
N ASN A 5 3.20 5.34 25.16
CA ASN A 5 3.52 4.32 24.16
C ASN A 5 3.24 2.92 24.70
N ASP A 6 2.32 2.20 24.06
CA ASP A 6 1.84 0.90 24.44
C ASP A 6 2.13 -0.17 23.37
N SER A 7 2.18 -1.44 23.79
CA SER A 7 2.26 -2.59 22.88
C SER A 7 1.08 -3.53 23.15
N LEU A 8 0.28 -3.76 22.11
CA LEU A 8 -0.95 -4.55 22.15
C LEU A 8 -0.83 -5.70 21.16
N ASP A 9 -1.29 -6.87 21.56
CA ASP A 9 -1.27 -8.11 20.77
C ASP A 9 -2.62 -8.82 20.95
N GLY A 10 -3.37 -9.00 19.86
CA GLY A 10 -4.68 -9.67 19.82
C GLY A 10 -4.55 -11.19 19.84
N GLY A 11 -3.59 -11.72 19.08
CA GLY A 11 -3.25 -13.13 19.05
C GLY A 11 -4.13 -13.91 18.07
N GLU A 12 -4.93 -14.86 18.56
CA GLU A 12 -5.88 -15.61 17.72
C GLU A 12 -7.30 -15.08 17.94
N GLY A 13 -8.06 -14.96 16.86
CA GLY A 13 -9.44 -14.52 16.88
C GLY A 13 -9.63 -13.17 16.20
N ASN A 14 -10.83 -12.63 16.32
CA ASN A 14 -11.14 -11.30 15.80
C ASN A 14 -11.09 -10.32 16.98
N ASP A 15 -10.13 -9.42 16.95
CA ASP A 15 -9.80 -8.53 18.06
C ASP A 15 -10.06 -7.05 17.73
N LEU A 16 -10.25 -6.27 18.80
CA LEU A 16 -10.34 -4.82 18.73
C LEU A 16 -9.25 -4.21 19.60
N LEU A 17 -8.26 -3.61 18.95
CA LEU A 17 -7.12 -2.95 19.58
C LEU A 17 -7.28 -1.44 19.43
N ASN A 18 -7.02 -0.72 20.53
CA ASN A 18 -7.13 0.74 20.57
C ASN A 18 -5.88 1.30 21.24
N GLY A 19 -4.98 1.96 20.52
CA GLY A 19 -3.76 2.59 21.02
C GLY A 19 -4.05 3.73 22.00
N ASN A 20 -4.73 4.76 21.50
CA ASN A 20 -5.17 6.01 22.13
C ASN A 20 -4.16 7.15 22.01
N TYR A 21 -3.29 7.36 22.99
CA TYR A 21 -2.32 8.46 22.97
C TYR A 21 -0.94 7.87 23.15
N GLY A 22 0.01 8.26 22.30
CA GLY A 22 1.38 7.76 22.37
C GLY A 22 1.75 7.12 21.06
N ASP A 23 3.04 6.83 20.88
CA ASP A 23 3.49 6.06 19.71
C ASP A 23 3.31 4.57 20.05
N ASP A 24 2.24 3.97 19.54
CA ASP A 24 1.80 2.63 19.92
C ASP A 24 2.21 1.56 18.89
N THR A 25 2.27 0.31 19.34
CA THR A 25 2.44 -0.86 18.47
C THR A 25 1.25 -1.80 18.67
N LEU A 26 0.44 -1.98 17.64
CA LEU A 26 -0.76 -2.82 17.64
C LEU A 26 -0.53 -3.99 16.67
N ILE A 27 -0.66 -5.21 17.18
CA ILE A 27 -0.54 -6.45 16.41
C ILE A 27 -1.87 -7.18 16.53
N GLY A 28 -2.61 -7.34 15.42
CA GLY A 28 -3.88 -8.05 15.38
C GLY A 28 -3.65 -9.56 15.58
N GLY A 29 -2.92 -10.16 14.65
CA GLY A 29 -2.54 -11.56 14.70
C GLY A 29 -3.29 -12.37 13.67
N ALA A 30 -4.11 -13.33 14.10
CA ALA A 30 -4.85 -14.20 13.20
C ALA A 30 -6.35 -14.07 13.38
N GLY A 31 -7.04 -13.57 12.36
CA GLY A 31 -8.48 -13.35 12.32
C GLY A 31 -8.77 -12.02 11.66
N SER A 32 -10.03 -11.58 11.68
CA SER A 32 -10.39 -10.26 11.14
C SER A 32 -10.40 -9.25 12.28
N ASP A 33 -9.37 -8.42 12.33
CA ASP A 33 -9.08 -7.52 13.42
C ASP A 33 -9.45 -6.07 13.08
N THR A 34 -9.61 -5.27 14.14
CA THR A 34 -9.75 -3.82 14.02
C THR A 34 -8.74 -3.14 14.94
N LEU A 35 -7.81 -2.39 14.33
CA LEU A 35 -6.73 -1.70 15.03
C LEU A 35 -6.93 -0.19 14.87
N ASN A 36 -7.04 0.53 15.98
CA ASN A 36 -7.15 1.99 16.01
C ASN A 36 -5.92 2.59 16.71
N GLY A 37 -5.07 3.32 15.98
CA GLY A 37 -3.89 4.00 16.53
C GLY A 37 -4.27 5.23 17.38
N TYR A 38 -5.06 6.13 16.77
CA TYR A 38 -5.56 7.40 17.30
C TYR A 38 -4.57 8.56 17.26
N TYR A 39 -3.74 8.76 18.29
CA TYR A 39 -2.85 9.91 18.38
C TYR A 39 -1.43 9.47 18.67
N GLY A 40 -0.52 9.79 17.77
CA GLY A 40 0.89 9.43 17.91
C GLY A 40 1.37 8.80 16.61
N ASN A 41 2.63 8.39 16.56
CA ASN A 41 3.17 7.71 15.39
C ASN A 41 3.10 6.21 15.65
N ASP A 42 2.05 5.59 15.15
CA ASP A 42 1.69 4.23 15.49
C ASP A 42 2.25 3.23 14.47
N THR A 43 2.44 1.99 14.92
CA THR A 43 2.68 0.84 14.04
C THR A 43 1.51 -0.12 14.18
N LEU A 44 0.79 -0.34 13.08
CA LEU A 44 -0.38 -1.19 13.00
C LEU A 44 -0.04 -2.38 12.07
N ASP A 45 -0.10 -3.60 12.63
CA ASP A 45 0.13 -4.87 11.93
C ASP A 45 -1.11 -5.73 12.07
N GLY A 46 -1.88 -5.91 10.99
CA GLY A 46 -3.11 -6.71 10.98
C GLY A 46 -2.82 -8.20 11.16
N GLY A 47 -1.89 -8.71 10.35
CA GLY A 47 -1.38 -10.06 10.45
C GLY A 47 -2.00 -10.95 9.39
N SER A 48 -2.99 -11.78 9.73
CA SER A 48 -3.68 -12.63 8.75
C SER A 48 -5.18 -12.61 8.96
N GLY A 49 -5.93 -12.49 7.87
CA GLY A 49 -7.38 -12.29 7.87
C GLY A 49 -7.71 -10.98 7.17
N ASP A 50 -8.99 -10.65 7.05
CA ASP A 50 -9.39 -9.38 6.43
C ASP A 50 -9.51 -8.32 7.54
N ASP A 51 -8.55 -7.39 7.61
CA ASP A 51 -8.36 -6.45 8.71
C ASP A 51 -8.78 -5.00 8.40
N ILE A 52 -9.06 -4.23 9.46
CA ILE A 52 -9.30 -2.79 9.38
C ILE A 52 -8.30 -2.07 10.28
N LEU A 53 -7.39 -1.30 9.68
CA LEU A 53 -6.38 -0.51 10.38
C LEU A 53 -6.69 0.98 10.19
N ASP A 54 -6.77 1.74 11.27
CA ASP A 54 -7.06 3.19 11.26
C ASP A 54 -6.05 3.95 12.13
N GLY A 55 -5.16 4.71 11.49
CA GLY A 55 -4.09 5.48 12.16
C GLY A 55 -4.58 6.77 12.80
N TYR A 56 -5.60 7.39 12.21
CA TYR A 56 -6.15 8.70 12.57
C TYR A 56 -5.18 9.88 12.44
N ARG A 57 -4.21 10.03 13.36
CA ARG A 57 -3.34 11.21 13.45
C ARG A 57 -1.94 10.83 13.88
N GLY A 58 -0.98 11.25 13.06
CA GLY A 58 0.45 11.11 13.29
C GLY A 58 1.08 10.49 12.06
N ASN A 59 2.34 10.10 12.13
CA ASN A 59 3.00 9.47 11.00
C ASN A 59 3.03 7.97 11.24
N ASP A 60 2.06 7.27 10.66
CA ASP A 60 1.77 5.90 11.01
C ASP A 60 2.41 4.91 10.04
N ILE A 61 2.60 3.68 10.50
CA ILE A 61 3.12 2.57 9.72
C ILE A 61 2.05 1.48 9.66
N PHE A 62 1.63 1.14 8.45
CA PHE A 62 0.61 0.13 8.18
C PHE A 62 1.23 -1.11 7.54
N ILE A 63 0.90 -2.27 8.12
CA ILE A 63 1.17 -3.60 7.58
C ILE A 63 -0.19 -4.31 7.62
N GLY A 64 -0.87 -4.46 6.48
CA GLY A 64 -2.12 -5.23 6.43
C GLY A 64 -1.84 -6.69 6.77
N GLY A 65 -0.93 -7.28 5.99
CA GLY A 65 -0.55 -8.68 6.14
C GLY A 65 -1.31 -9.52 5.14
N GLN A 66 -1.59 -10.78 5.47
CA GLN A 66 -2.28 -11.70 4.56
C GLN A 66 -3.78 -11.49 4.62
N GLY A 67 -4.42 -10.96 3.58
CA GLY A 67 -5.84 -10.66 3.69
C GLY A 67 -6.41 -9.89 2.52
N ASN A 68 -7.54 -9.25 2.76
CA ASN A 68 -7.95 -8.12 1.94
C ASN A 68 -8.25 -6.98 2.91
N ASP A 69 -7.23 -6.15 3.13
CA ASP A 69 -7.23 -5.23 4.26
C ASP A 69 -7.72 -3.85 3.86
N THR A 70 -8.28 -3.12 4.84
CA THR A 70 -8.60 -1.69 4.69
C THR A 70 -7.68 -0.88 5.60
N LEU A 71 -6.81 -0.09 4.98
CA LEU A 71 -5.80 0.74 5.64
C LEU A 71 -6.20 2.20 5.52
N LYS A 72 -6.52 2.85 6.64
CA LYS A 72 -6.93 4.25 6.71
C LYS A 72 -5.83 5.08 7.38
N GLY A 73 -5.08 5.83 6.59
CA GLY A 73 -3.96 6.64 7.08
C GLY A 73 -4.42 7.73 8.04
N GLY A 74 -5.34 8.56 7.56
CA GLY A 74 -5.80 9.71 8.31
C GLY A 74 -4.92 10.94 8.02
N TYR A 75 -4.52 11.64 9.08
CA TYR A 75 -3.66 12.81 8.94
C TYR A 75 -2.23 12.43 9.30
N GLY A 76 -1.30 12.59 8.38
CA GLY A 76 0.03 12.08 8.66
C GLY A 76 1.03 12.23 7.54
N HIS A 77 2.19 11.62 7.74
CA HIS A 77 3.07 11.20 6.66
C HIS A 77 3.22 9.71 6.84
N ASP A 78 2.29 8.98 6.25
CA ASP A 78 2.05 7.58 6.57
C ASP A 78 2.86 6.67 5.65
N THR A 79 3.16 5.47 6.13
CA THR A 79 3.90 4.46 5.39
C THR A 79 3.12 3.16 5.33
N TYR A 80 2.75 2.75 4.13
CA TYR A 80 2.09 1.48 3.85
C TYR A 80 3.11 0.46 3.35
N ARG A 81 3.06 -0.77 3.87
CA ARG A 81 3.91 -1.87 3.40
C ARG A 81 3.07 -2.93 2.72
N PHE A 82 3.41 -3.23 1.47
CA PHE A 82 2.74 -4.24 0.68
C PHE A 82 3.74 -5.29 0.17
N ASN A 83 3.44 -6.56 0.37
CA ASN A 83 4.29 -7.71 0.03
C ASN A 83 3.53 -8.72 -0.84
N LEU A 84 4.28 -9.69 -1.37
CA LEU A 84 3.68 -10.82 -2.07
C LEU A 84 2.89 -11.69 -1.09
N GLY A 85 1.66 -12.04 -1.46
CA GLY A 85 0.74 -12.81 -0.63
C GLY A 85 -0.10 -11.98 0.34
N ASP A 86 0.02 -10.65 0.31
CA ASP A 86 -0.80 -9.76 1.13
C ASP A 86 -2.25 -9.70 0.63
N GLY A 87 -2.52 -10.12 -0.62
CA GLY A 87 -3.86 -10.19 -1.18
C GLY A 87 -4.32 -8.87 -1.78
N GLN A 88 -5.54 -8.42 -1.49
CA GLN A 88 -6.15 -7.29 -2.19
C GLN A 88 -6.53 -6.15 -1.23
N ASP A 89 -5.59 -5.24 -1.02
CA ASP A 89 -5.75 -4.18 -0.02
C ASP A 89 -6.34 -2.90 -0.60
N ILE A 90 -6.95 -2.12 0.29
CA ILE A 90 -7.45 -0.77 0.02
C ILE A 90 -6.74 0.19 0.96
N ILE A 91 -6.13 1.23 0.38
CA ILE A 91 -5.59 2.39 1.09
C ILE A 91 -6.59 3.54 0.92
N ASP A 92 -7.07 4.07 2.04
CA ASP A 92 -7.97 5.23 2.12
C ASP A 92 -7.22 6.37 2.81
N GLU A 93 -6.77 7.33 2.01
CA GLU A 93 -5.98 8.47 2.46
C GLU A 93 -6.85 9.68 2.77
N LEU A 94 -6.29 10.62 3.56
CA LEU A 94 -6.97 11.86 3.91
C LEU A 94 -6.09 13.07 3.62
N SER A 95 -4.85 13.05 4.10
CA SER A 95 -3.83 14.04 3.74
C SER A 95 -2.47 13.64 4.28
N GLY A 96 -1.44 13.86 3.48
CA GLY A 96 -0.09 13.66 3.95
C GLY A 96 0.97 13.85 2.88
N ASN A 97 2.13 13.27 3.16
CA ASN A 97 3.19 13.04 2.18
C ASN A 97 3.54 11.57 2.36
N ASP A 98 2.73 10.72 1.77
CA ASP A 98 2.61 9.33 2.17
C ASP A 98 3.47 8.45 1.26
N THR A 99 3.84 7.29 1.79
CA THR A 99 4.73 6.35 1.11
C THR A 99 4.12 4.96 1.07
N LEU A 100 3.97 4.41 -0.13
CA LEU A 100 3.72 2.99 -0.35
C LEU A 100 5.03 2.28 -0.67
N THR A 101 5.40 1.33 0.18
CA THR A 101 6.60 0.50 0.02
C THR A 101 6.23 -0.91 -0.44
N PHE A 102 6.95 -1.40 -1.44
CA PHE A 102 6.82 -2.74 -1.97
C PHE A 102 7.97 -3.62 -1.47
N GLY A 103 7.62 -4.73 -0.84
CA GLY A 103 8.53 -5.69 -0.24
C GLY A 103 9.44 -6.42 -1.23
N ALA A 104 10.31 -7.26 -0.68
CA ALA A 104 11.19 -8.10 -1.48
C ALA A 104 10.39 -9.03 -2.41
N GLY A 105 10.87 -9.18 -3.65
CA GLY A 105 10.17 -9.99 -4.66
C GLY A 105 9.15 -9.22 -5.51
N ILE A 106 8.90 -7.94 -5.21
CA ILE A 106 8.13 -7.03 -6.06
C ILE A 106 9.07 -5.99 -6.68
N ALA A 107 9.48 -6.23 -7.92
CA ALA A 107 10.26 -5.28 -8.71
C ALA A 107 9.37 -4.23 -9.37
N TYR A 108 9.95 -3.08 -9.74
CA TYR A 108 9.21 -1.97 -10.35
C TYR A 108 8.55 -2.33 -11.69
N ASP A 109 9.13 -3.29 -12.43
CA ASP A 109 8.60 -3.81 -13.69
C ASP A 109 7.60 -4.96 -13.51
N GLN A 110 7.31 -5.33 -12.26
CA GLN A 110 6.22 -6.24 -11.89
C GLN A 110 4.95 -5.51 -11.45
N LEU A 111 5.01 -4.18 -11.31
CA LEU A 111 3.87 -3.37 -10.92
C LEU A 111 3.08 -2.92 -12.15
N TRP A 112 1.77 -3.18 -12.12
CA TRP A 112 0.83 -2.77 -13.15
C TRP A 112 -0.15 -1.74 -12.60
N PHE A 113 -0.03 -0.50 -13.08
CA PHE A 113 -0.85 0.63 -12.69
C PHE A 113 -2.05 0.77 -13.62
N SER A 114 -3.25 0.88 -13.05
CA SER A 114 -4.47 1.09 -13.82
C SER A 114 -5.45 2.00 -13.09
N GLN A 115 -6.18 2.81 -13.85
CA GLN A 115 -7.28 3.61 -13.31
C GLN A 115 -8.57 2.77 -13.28
N GLN A 116 -9.18 2.66 -12.10
CA GLN A 116 -10.47 1.98 -11.89
C GLN A 116 -11.48 2.98 -11.34
N GLY A 117 -12.24 3.62 -12.24
CA GLY A 117 -13.13 4.72 -11.87
C GLY A 117 -12.33 5.88 -11.27
N ASN A 118 -12.56 6.17 -9.99
CA ASN A 118 -11.84 7.21 -9.25
C ASN A 118 -10.61 6.70 -8.48
N ASN A 119 -10.33 5.40 -8.54
CA ASN A 119 -9.26 4.77 -7.78
C ASN A 119 -8.05 4.48 -8.66
N LEU A 120 -6.87 4.40 -8.04
CA LEU A 120 -5.68 3.82 -8.65
C LEU A 120 -5.53 2.39 -8.14
N GLU A 121 -5.51 1.42 -9.06
CA GLU A 121 -5.22 0.03 -8.75
C GLU A 121 -3.78 -0.30 -9.20
N ILE A 122 -3.02 -0.95 -8.31
CA ILE A 122 -1.65 -1.39 -8.55
C ILE A 122 -1.60 -2.89 -8.33
N SER A 123 -1.54 -3.65 -9.42
CA SER A 123 -1.46 -5.12 -9.37
C SER A 123 -0.02 -5.61 -9.48
N VAL A 124 0.29 -6.74 -8.84
CA VAL A 124 1.56 -7.44 -9.05
C VAL A 124 1.37 -8.51 -10.13
N ILE A 125 2.03 -8.33 -11.28
CA ILE A 125 1.80 -9.17 -12.47
C ILE A 125 1.99 -10.66 -12.17
N GLY A 126 1.09 -11.47 -12.72
CA GLY A 126 1.13 -12.92 -12.56
C GLY A 126 0.67 -13.43 -11.20
N THR A 127 0.30 -12.57 -10.26
CA THR A 127 -0.26 -12.91 -8.94
C THR A 127 -1.73 -12.49 -8.83
N GLY A 128 -2.35 -12.79 -7.69
CA GLY A 128 -3.65 -12.20 -7.30
C GLY A 128 -3.50 -10.94 -6.44
N ASP A 129 -2.27 -10.55 -6.11
CA ASP A 129 -1.98 -9.48 -5.17
C ASP A 129 -2.14 -8.12 -5.83
N LYS A 130 -2.83 -7.21 -5.15
CA LYS A 130 -2.97 -5.82 -5.56
C LYS A 130 -3.21 -4.90 -4.37
N THR A 131 -2.92 -3.64 -4.56
CA THR A 131 -3.36 -2.59 -3.64
C THR A 131 -4.09 -1.50 -4.42
N THR A 132 -5.18 -1.00 -3.84
CA THR A 132 -6.04 0.03 -4.43
C THR A 132 -5.99 1.28 -3.58
N ILE A 133 -5.53 2.38 -4.15
CA ILE A 133 -5.62 3.69 -3.49
C ILE A 133 -6.96 4.32 -3.87
N ALA A 134 -7.84 4.43 -2.88
CA ALA A 134 -9.17 4.99 -3.05
C ALA A 134 -9.09 6.46 -3.45
N ASN A 135 -10.02 6.90 -4.31
CA ASN A 135 -10.23 8.31 -4.65
C ASN A 135 -9.01 9.08 -5.23
N TRP A 136 -7.95 8.38 -5.64
CA TRP A 136 -6.76 8.95 -6.29
C TRP A 136 -7.06 10.03 -7.34
N TYR A 137 -8.11 9.81 -8.14
CA TYR A 137 -8.51 10.70 -9.24
C TYR A 137 -9.56 11.75 -8.85
N SER A 138 -10.01 11.76 -7.59
CA SER A 138 -11.01 12.70 -7.07
C SER A 138 -10.37 13.87 -6.32
N ASN A 139 -9.33 13.61 -5.53
CA ASN A 139 -8.71 14.58 -4.64
C ASN A 139 -7.20 14.32 -4.54
N ALA A 140 -6.39 15.34 -4.82
CA ALA A 140 -4.94 15.21 -4.77
C ALA A 140 -4.39 14.98 -3.36
N ASN A 141 -5.15 15.35 -2.31
CA ASN A 141 -4.77 15.07 -0.92
C ASN A 141 -4.97 13.59 -0.52
N GLU A 142 -5.70 12.82 -1.33
CA GLU A 142 -5.97 11.40 -1.08
C GLU A 142 -5.03 10.51 -1.92
N GLN A 143 -3.98 11.10 -2.47
CA GLN A 143 -2.94 10.39 -3.21
C GLN A 143 -1.82 10.00 -2.26
N VAL A 144 -1.20 8.85 -2.49
CA VAL A 144 0.11 8.52 -1.93
C VAL A 144 1.19 9.17 -2.81
N GLU A 145 2.05 9.99 -2.21
CA GLU A 145 3.05 10.79 -2.93
C GLU A 145 4.19 9.95 -3.49
N THR A 146 4.63 8.94 -2.73
CA THR A 146 5.87 8.20 -3.01
C THR A 146 5.64 6.70 -3.05
N PHE A 147 6.10 6.07 -4.12
CA PHE A 147 6.12 4.61 -4.26
C PHE A 147 7.57 4.15 -4.24
N GLN A 148 7.90 3.19 -3.38
CA GLN A 148 9.27 2.70 -3.22
C GLN A 148 9.32 1.19 -3.32
N THR A 149 10.30 0.67 -4.05
CA THR A 149 10.60 -0.77 -4.05
C THR A 149 11.73 -1.08 -3.09
N ASN A 150 11.80 -2.33 -2.60
CA ASN A 150 12.91 -2.80 -1.78
C ASN A 150 14.31 -2.65 -2.46
N ALA A 151 14.35 -2.54 -3.79
CA ALA A 151 15.58 -2.29 -4.56
C ALA A 151 16.02 -0.81 -4.58
N GLY A 152 15.28 0.10 -3.91
CA GLY A 152 15.59 1.52 -3.85
C GLY A 152 15.11 2.33 -5.06
N MET A 153 14.27 1.75 -5.94
CA MET A 153 13.60 2.52 -6.99
C MET A 153 12.43 3.29 -6.39
N THR A 154 12.28 4.54 -6.79
CA THR A 154 11.25 5.48 -6.37
C THR A 154 10.47 5.99 -7.58
N LEU A 155 9.15 6.09 -7.41
CA LEU A 155 8.21 6.73 -8.34
C LEU A 155 7.41 7.77 -7.55
N LEU A 156 7.21 8.95 -8.13
CA LEU A 156 6.39 10.00 -7.54
C LEU A 156 4.96 9.98 -8.10
N ASN A 157 3.96 10.39 -7.32
CA ASN A 157 2.57 10.51 -7.74
C ASN A 157 2.40 11.29 -9.06
N THR A 158 3.16 12.37 -9.23
CA THR A 158 3.18 13.19 -10.46
C THR A 158 3.58 12.44 -11.73
N GLN A 159 4.20 11.26 -11.59
CA GLN A 159 4.66 10.39 -12.68
C GLN A 159 3.73 9.20 -12.92
N VAL A 160 2.86 8.85 -11.96
CA VAL A 160 1.97 7.67 -12.03
C VAL A 160 1.09 7.70 -13.28
N GLN A 161 0.57 8.87 -13.66
CA GLN A 161 -0.31 8.96 -14.83
C GLN A 161 0.37 8.50 -16.12
N GLN A 162 1.68 8.73 -16.27
CA GLN A 162 2.41 8.28 -17.46
C GLN A 162 2.47 6.75 -17.54
N LEU A 163 2.59 6.07 -16.38
CA LEU A 163 2.54 4.62 -16.32
C LEU A 163 1.14 4.10 -16.65
N VAL A 164 0.10 4.70 -16.07
CA VAL A 164 -1.30 4.33 -16.34
C VAL A 164 -1.63 4.46 -17.82
N ASP A 165 -1.29 5.59 -18.45
CA ASP A 165 -1.53 5.83 -19.87
C ASP A 165 -0.77 4.84 -20.76
N ALA A 166 0.49 4.55 -20.42
CA ALA A 166 1.31 3.60 -21.18
C ALA A 166 0.79 2.16 -21.04
N MET A 167 0.41 1.74 -19.83
CA MET A 167 -0.11 0.40 -19.55
C MET A 167 -1.50 0.17 -20.14
N ALA A 168 -2.33 1.21 -20.23
CA ALA A 168 -3.64 1.14 -20.88
C ALA A 168 -3.58 0.80 -22.38
N ALA A 169 -2.41 0.96 -23.03
CA ALA A 169 -2.20 0.55 -24.41
C ALA A 169 -2.06 -0.98 -24.60
N PHE A 170 -1.96 -1.73 -23.50
CA PHE A 170 -1.73 -3.17 -23.49
C PHE A 170 -2.80 -3.90 -22.68
N SER A 171 -2.94 -5.20 -22.92
CA SER A 171 -3.67 -6.06 -21.98
C SER A 171 -2.78 -6.35 -20.78
N SER A 172 -3.33 -6.27 -19.57
CA SER A 172 -2.61 -6.71 -18.37
C SER A 172 -2.16 -8.16 -18.53
N PRO A 173 -0.92 -8.53 -18.12
CA PRO A 173 -0.44 -9.90 -18.20
C PRO A 173 -1.39 -10.89 -17.53
N ALA A 174 -1.51 -12.09 -18.12
CA ALA A 174 -2.37 -13.13 -17.56
C ALA A 174 -1.83 -13.63 -16.22
N ALA A 175 -2.72 -14.15 -15.38
CA ALA A 175 -2.34 -14.82 -14.13
C ALA A 175 -1.28 -15.91 -14.38
N GLY A 176 -0.26 -15.96 -13.52
CA GLY A 176 0.90 -16.84 -13.67
C GLY A 176 2.03 -16.31 -14.57
N GLN A 177 1.85 -15.20 -15.30
CA GLN A 177 2.95 -14.53 -16.00
C GLN A 177 3.72 -13.60 -15.05
N LEU A 178 4.73 -14.16 -14.38
CA LEU A 178 5.56 -13.44 -13.40
C LEU A 178 6.52 -12.40 -14.01
N THR A 179 6.57 -12.33 -15.34
CA THR A 179 7.37 -11.38 -16.11
C THR A 179 6.56 -10.80 -17.25
N LEU A 180 6.77 -9.53 -17.58
CA LEU A 180 6.15 -8.89 -18.73
C LEU A 180 6.49 -9.64 -20.03
N PRO A 181 5.49 -9.95 -20.87
CA PRO A 181 5.71 -10.44 -22.24
C PRO A 181 6.67 -9.52 -23.02
N ASP A 182 7.46 -10.08 -23.94
CA ASP A 182 8.54 -9.36 -24.60
C ASP A 182 8.10 -8.07 -25.31
N ASP A 183 6.93 -8.10 -25.96
CA ASP A 183 6.33 -6.97 -26.65
C ASP A 183 5.86 -5.87 -25.67
N VAL A 184 5.18 -6.27 -24.59
CA VAL A 184 4.75 -5.35 -23.53
C VAL A 184 5.96 -4.74 -22.84
N ARG A 185 6.97 -5.54 -22.50
CA ARG A 185 8.21 -5.09 -21.87
C ARG A 185 8.94 -4.09 -22.75
N ALA A 186 9.08 -4.37 -24.05
CA ALA A 186 9.71 -3.45 -24.99
C ALA A 186 8.94 -2.13 -25.14
N GLY A 187 7.60 -2.19 -25.12
CA GLY A 187 6.74 -1.01 -25.19
C GLY A 187 6.76 -0.13 -23.94
N LEU A 188 6.82 -0.73 -22.74
CA LEU A 188 6.82 -0.01 -21.46
C LEU A 188 8.21 0.45 -21.01
N ALA A 189 9.29 -0.16 -21.51
CA ALA A 189 10.66 0.10 -21.04
C ALA A 189 11.04 1.60 -21.02
N PRO A 190 10.74 2.43 -22.06
CA PRO A 190 11.07 3.85 -22.02
C PRO A 190 10.34 4.60 -20.89
N THR A 191 9.06 4.31 -20.70
CA THR A 191 8.22 4.96 -19.68
C THR A 191 8.65 4.55 -18.28
N LEU A 192 8.93 3.25 -18.07
CA LEU A 192 9.43 2.74 -16.79
C LEU A 192 10.77 3.39 -16.42
N ALA A 193 11.72 3.49 -17.37
CA ALA A 193 13.05 4.03 -17.11
C ALA A 193 13.08 5.54 -16.80
N VAL A 194 12.14 6.32 -17.34
CA VAL A 194 12.05 7.76 -17.07
C VAL A 194 11.35 8.03 -15.74
N ASN A 195 10.40 7.18 -15.34
CA ASN A 195 9.57 7.45 -14.17
C ASN A 195 10.14 6.83 -12.89
N TRP A 196 10.64 5.60 -12.94
CA TRP A 196 11.32 4.98 -11.80
C TRP A 196 12.77 5.43 -11.72
N GLN A 197 13.15 6.07 -10.62
CA GLN A 197 14.51 6.57 -10.37
C GLN A 197 15.11 5.94 -9.13
N THR A 198 16.42 5.75 -9.08
CA THR A 198 17.10 5.38 -7.82
C THR A 198 17.01 6.54 -6.84
N THR A 199 16.79 6.26 -5.56
CA THR A 199 16.92 7.27 -4.51
C THR A 199 18.33 7.87 -4.56
N ALA A 200 18.42 9.20 -4.57
CA ALA A 200 19.68 9.95 -4.67
C ALA A 200 20.52 9.83 -3.38
#